data_AF-A0A1J5REC2-F1
#
_entry.id   AF-A0A1J5REC2-F1
#
_cell.length_a   1.000
_cell.length_b   1.000
_cell.length_c   1.000
_cell.angle_alpha   90.00
_cell.angle_beta   90.00
_cell.angle_gamma   90.00
#
_symmetry.space_group_name_H-M   'P 1'
#
loop_
_entity.id
_entity.type
_entity.pdbx_description
1 polymer ?
#
loop_
_entity_poly.entity_id
_entity_poly.type
_entity_poly.pdbx_seq_one_letter_code
_entity_poly.pdbx_strand_id
1 'polypeptide(L)'
;MDFTLPSVVAHNLTVRDVAEVAVAGASIQLRLSNTWSGTPTTFGSVTVGAQQSGAGIVPGSIVPVTFGGSRSVTIPARGRVTSDPVIMKVQAGEHLAVSLSVVGSANVSVHYCCGGRVDSYATADGGGDQTANPAANSFVFADVTMRWLSAIAVAGTAAQGTVVAFGDSITEGFNNNVAGYGWPSPLQQRVAQLPPSQQVALVNEAISGNTLTVFPPGSTYAATSGGLPGVTRLAPNALSLPGVKDVVLFLGTNDIWFGAGGKDPTRPIPPYGTAAAIEAAMQTVIARTHAAGIKIFGVTLLPRSSFVGGNGEKPEVWSPADQATLAAVNVWILSPRSGFDGTINLAAVMGDVYNGACQPDRPFAPYFTDDKLHPNLAGQTVMADSIPTSMFGIPEAPQVPQLLAVTPTPGCSAAVTAEQVLALAQVPIAQPATTPTTSTPPLTTQPQPRTEPHPIGARHTAFVIFAALSAVIALVIVTRLMVLRRRAAR
;
A
#
# COMPACT_ATOMS: atom_id res chain seq x y z
N MET A 1 -13.86 -14.43 12.85
CA MET A 1 -14.02 -13.12 13.53
C MET A 1 -14.79 -12.24 12.58
N ASP A 2 -15.96 -11.77 12.99
CA ASP A 2 -16.79 -10.88 12.18
C ASP A 2 -16.13 -9.50 12.10
N PHE A 3 -15.79 -9.09 10.88
CA PHE A 3 -15.28 -7.76 10.58
C PHE A 3 -16.47 -6.85 10.30
N THR A 4 -17.06 -6.26 11.33
CA THR A 4 -18.09 -5.21 11.16
C THR A 4 -17.42 -3.86 11.09
N LEU A 5 -17.00 -3.51 9.89
CA LEU A 5 -16.93 -2.13 9.43
C LEU A 5 -18.35 -1.53 9.43
N PRO A 6 -18.58 -0.20 9.51
CA PRO A 6 -19.93 0.36 9.36
C PRO A 6 -20.48 0.04 7.97
N SER A 7 -21.17 -1.09 7.83
CA SER A 7 -21.73 -1.54 6.57
C SER A 7 -22.81 -0.56 6.14
N VAL A 8 -22.60 0.13 5.03
CA VAL A 8 -23.72 0.71 4.29
C VAL A 8 -24.40 -0.46 3.59
N VAL A 9 -25.64 -0.74 3.96
CA VAL A 9 -26.44 -1.76 3.28
C VAL A 9 -27.02 -1.10 2.04
N ALA A 10 -26.56 -1.51 0.86
CA ALA A 10 -27.16 -1.13 -0.41
C ALA A 10 -28.34 -2.06 -0.69
N HIS A 11 -29.49 -1.53 -1.12
CA HIS A 11 -30.65 -2.35 -1.47
C HIS A 11 -31.28 -1.97 -2.82
N ASN A 12 -31.20 -2.88 -3.81
CA ASN A 12 -31.81 -2.71 -5.14
C ASN A 12 -31.52 -1.35 -5.80
N LEU A 13 -30.24 -1.01 -5.91
CA LEU A 13 -29.78 0.30 -6.40
C LEU A 13 -28.62 0.13 -7.38
N THR A 14 -28.29 1.18 -8.13
CA THR A 14 -27.10 1.19 -9.00
C THR A 14 -26.00 2.05 -8.41
N VAL A 15 -24.80 1.48 -8.29
CA VAL A 15 -23.56 2.21 -7.97
C VAL A 15 -22.76 2.45 -9.23
N ARG A 16 -22.01 3.54 -9.28
CA ARG A 16 -21.10 3.89 -10.37
C ARG A 16 -19.75 4.28 -9.77
N ASP A 17 -18.80 3.35 -9.82
CA ASP A 17 -17.42 3.56 -9.40
C ASP A 17 -16.61 4.09 -10.60
N VAL A 18 -15.80 5.13 -10.40
CA VAL A 18 -15.02 5.82 -11.43
C VAL A 18 -13.54 5.66 -11.15
N ALA A 19 -12.79 5.05 -12.05
CA ALA A 19 -11.35 4.90 -11.92
C ALA A 19 -10.60 5.35 -13.17
N GLU A 20 -9.41 5.92 -12.98
CA GLU A 20 -8.48 6.25 -14.07
C GLU A 20 -7.75 4.99 -14.57
N VAL A 21 -7.53 4.88 -15.88
CA VAL A 21 -6.59 3.90 -16.44
C VAL A 21 -5.25 4.55 -16.71
N ALA A 22 -4.18 3.96 -16.16
CA ALA A 22 -2.83 4.53 -16.25
C ALA A 22 -2.23 4.49 -17.67
N VAL A 23 -2.66 3.54 -18.50
CA VAL A 23 -2.08 3.26 -19.82
C VAL A 23 -3.15 3.01 -20.87
N ALA A 24 -2.83 3.31 -22.13
CA ALA A 24 -3.70 3.03 -23.26
C ALA A 24 -3.73 1.52 -23.59
N GLY A 25 -4.84 1.06 -24.17
CA GLY A 25 -5.00 -0.33 -24.60
C GLY A 25 -6.26 -0.59 -25.43
N ALA A 26 -6.43 -1.84 -25.86
CA ALA A 26 -7.49 -2.25 -26.78
C ALA A 26 -8.71 -2.87 -26.09
N SER A 27 -8.53 -3.38 -24.87
CA SER A 27 -9.59 -4.01 -24.08
C SER A 27 -9.28 -3.91 -22.59
N ILE A 28 -10.31 -4.07 -21.77
CA ILE A 28 -10.18 -4.04 -20.31
C ILE A 28 -10.81 -5.28 -19.65
N GLN A 29 -10.40 -5.58 -18.42
CA GLN A 29 -11.10 -6.48 -17.51
C GLN A 29 -11.30 -5.80 -16.16
N LEU A 30 -12.47 -6.03 -15.57
CA LEU A 30 -12.84 -5.45 -14.28
C LEU A 30 -12.68 -6.51 -13.20
N ARG A 31 -11.98 -6.17 -12.10
CA ARG A 31 -11.95 -7.00 -10.89
C ARG A 31 -12.87 -6.38 -9.84
N LEU A 32 -13.93 -7.12 -9.50
CA LEU A 32 -14.86 -6.74 -8.45
C LEU A 32 -14.53 -7.48 -7.15
N SER A 33 -14.66 -6.79 -6.02
CA SER A 33 -14.26 -7.30 -4.70
C SER A 33 -15.39 -7.26 -3.69
N ASN A 34 -15.58 -8.39 -3.01
CA ASN A 34 -16.44 -8.54 -1.84
C ASN A 34 -15.64 -9.11 -0.65
N THR A 35 -14.31 -8.86 -0.64
CA THR A 35 -13.33 -9.49 0.26
C THR A 35 -13.63 -9.25 1.74
N TRP A 36 -14.34 -8.17 2.04
CA TRP A 36 -14.61 -7.72 3.40
C TRP A 36 -16.06 -7.95 3.86
N SER A 37 -16.94 -8.36 2.96
CA SER A 37 -18.31 -8.72 3.32
C SER A 37 -18.39 -10.17 3.80
N GLY A 38 -19.21 -10.39 4.84
CA GLY A 38 -19.59 -11.72 5.32
C GLY A 38 -20.68 -12.40 4.49
N THR A 39 -21.33 -11.68 3.57
CA THR A 39 -22.42 -12.19 2.74
C THR A 39 -22.09 -12.06 1.25
N PRO A 40 -22.60 -12.96 0.37
CA PRO A 40 -22.49 -12.78 -1.06
C PRO A 40 -23.16 -11.48 -1.54
N THR A 41 -22.64 -10.93 -2.63
CA THR A 41 -23.18 -9.73 -3.30
C THR A 41 -23.51 -10.07 -4.75
N THR A 42 -24.72 -9.78 -5.19
CA THR A 42 -25.17 -10.06 -6.57
C THR A 42 -25.37 -8.77 -7.35
N PHE A 43 -24.82 -8.73 -8.56
CA PHE A 43 -25.07 -7.68 -9.53
C PHE A 43 -25.84 -8.24 -10.72
N GLY A 44 -27.00 -7.65 -11.02
CA GLY A 44 -27.87 -8.09 -12.12
C GLY A 44 -27.35 -7.67 -13.50
N SER A 45 -26.79 -6.47 -13.56
CA SER A 45 -26.14 -5.89 -14.72
C SER A 45 -24.86 -5.17 -14.29
N VAL A 46 -23.82 -5.28 -15.11
CA VAL A 46 -22.59 -4.47 -14.98
C VAL A 46 -22.29 -3.84 -16.34
N THR A 47 -21.96 -2.56 -16.35
CA THR A 47 -21.55 -1.84 -17.56
C THR A 47 -20.34 -0.97 -17.28
N VAL A 48 -19.64 -0.58 -18.33
CA VAL A 48 -18.53 0.38 -18.27
C VAL A 48 -18.68 1.39 -19.40
N GLY A 49 -18.30 2.65 -19.15
CA GLY A 49 -18.26 3.68 -20.19
C GLY A 49 -17.25 4.77 -19.86
N ALA A 50 -16.91 5.60 -20.84
CA ALA A 50 -16.00 6.72 -20.63
C ALA A 50 -16.69 7.79 -19.78
N GLN A 51 -16.04 8.22 -18.69
CA GLN A 51 -16.59 9.27 -17.84
C GLN A 51 -16.65 10.59 -18.61
N GLN A 52 -17.78 11.28 -18.53
CA GLN A 52 -17.89 12.67 -18.99
C GLN A 52 -17.52 13.63 -17.85
N SER A 53 -18.24 13.56 -16.74
CA SER A 53 -17.99 14.37 -15.54
C SER A 53 -18.86 13.87 -14.39
N GLY A 54 -18.32 13.77 -13.17
CA GLY A 54 -19.06 13.25 -12.02
C GLY A 54 -19.60 11.85 -12.31
N ALA A 55 -20.90 11.63 -12.08
CA ALA A 55 -21.58 10.39 -12.45
C ALA A 55 -21.94 10.29 -13.95
N GLY A 56 -21.77 11.35 -14.75
CA GLY A 56 -22.13 11.38 -16.16
C GLY A 56 -21.18 10.56 -17.02
N ILE A 57 -21.73 9.84 -18.00
CA ILE A 57 -20.99 9.01 -18.97
C ILE A 57 -21.16 9.60 -20.36
N VAL A 58 -20.10 9.56 -21.18
CA VAL A 58 -20.15 9.98 -22.58
C VAL A 58 -21.21 9.17 -23.34
N PRO A 59 -22.24 9.79 -23.94
CA PRO A 59 -23.28 9.08 -24.66
C PRO A 59 -22.71 8.16 -25.75
N GLY A 60 -23.21 6.93 -25.81
CA GLY A 60 -22.75 5.92 -26.79
C GLY A 60 -21.48 5.16 -26.40
N SER A 61 -20.84 5.48 -25.27
CA SER A 61 -19.65 4.76 -24.79
C SER A 61 -19.95 3.57 -23.86
N ILE A 62 -21.21 3.36 -23.47
CA ILE A 62 -21.60 2.30 -22.53
C ILE A 62 -21.48 0.93 -23.20
N VAL A 63 -20.66 0.07 -22.60
CA VAL A 63 -20.46 -1.32 -23.00
C VAL A 63 -20.91 -2.26 -21.88
N PRO A 64 -21.75 -3.28 -22.17
CA PRO A 64 -22.08 -4.34 -21.21
C PRO A 64 -20.86 -5.16 -20.81
N VAL A 65 -20.79 -5.54 -19.54
CA VAL A 65 -19.73 -6.40 -19.00
C VAL A 65 -20.32 -7.78 -18.70
N THR A 66 -19.58 -8.84 -19.00
CA THR A 66 -19.99 -10.22 -18.72
C THR A 66 -19.00 -10.94 -17.83
N PHE A 67 -19.46 -12.04 -17.21
CA PHE A 67 -18.70 -12.93 -16.35
C PHE A 67 -19.02 -14.37 -16.76
N GLY A 68 -18.09 -15.04 -17.43
CA GLY A 68 -18.34 -16.36 -18.02
C GLY A 68 -19.49 -16.33 -19.04
N GLY A 69 -19.64 -15.23 -19.78
CA GLY A 69 -20.71 -14.98 -20.74
C GLY A 69 -22.04 -14.49 -20.14
N SER A 70 -22.18 -14.48 -18.81
CA SER A 70 -23.38 -13.98 -18.12
C SER A 70 -23.29 -12.48 -17.82
N ARG A 71 -24.39 -11.73 -17.98
CA ARG A 71 -24.47 -10.31 -17.56
C ARG A 71 -24.64 -10.12 -16.05
N SER A 72 -25.08 -11.17 -15.37
CA SER A 72 -25.25 -11.20 -13.92
C SER A 72 -24.10 -11.96 -13.28
N VAL A 73 -23.67 -11.52 -12.09
CA VAL A 73 -22.62 -12.17 -11.31
C VAL A 73 -22.93 -12.09 -9.81
N THR A 74 -22.65 -13.18 -9.11
CA THR A 74 -22.63 -13.20 -7.65
C THR A 74 -21.20 -13.35 -7.16
N ILE A 75 -20.72 -12.37 -6.40
CA ILE A 75 -19.43 -12.44 -5.72
C ILE A 75 -19.65 -13.15 -4.39
N PRO A 76 -18.95 -14.26 -4.10
CA PRO A 76 -19.10 -14.94 -2.82
C PRO A 76 -18.66 -14.04 -1.65
N ALA A 77 -19.12 -14.37 -0.44
CA ALA A 77 -18.61 -13.76 0.78
C ALA A 77 -17.08 -13.88 0.82
N ARG A 78 -16.40 -12.81 1.22
CA ARG A 78 -14.92 -12.72 1.24
C ARG A 78 -14.25 -12.96 -0.12
N GLY A 79 -15.00 -12.92 -1.22
CA GLY A 79 -14.53 -13.28 -2.55
C GLY A 79 -14.17 -12.10 -3.45
N ARG A 80 -13.73 -12.44 -4.66
CA ARG A 80 -13.51 -11.53 -5.80
C ARG A 80 -13.90 -12.24 -7.09
N VAL A 81 -14.23 -11.48 -8.11
CA VAL A 81 -14.48 -11.98 -9.47
C VAL A 81 -13.82 -11.06 -10.49
N THR A 82 -13.41 -11.62 -11.62
CA THR A 82 -12.88 -10.87 -12.76
C THR A 82 -13.84 -11.05 -13.94
N SER A 83 -14.11 -9.98 -14.67
CA SER A 83 -14.95 -10.03 -15.86
C SER A 83 -14.28 -10.76 -17.02
N ASP A 84 -15.09 -11.15 -18.00
CA ASP A 84 -14.61 -11.45 -19.35
C ASP A 84 -13.96 -10.18 -19.95
N PRO A 85 -13.06 -10.30 -20.95
CA PRO A 85 -12.52 -9.15 -21.66
C PRO A 85 -13.61 -8.30 -22.31
N VAL A 86 -13.58 -6.99 -22.04
CA VAL A 86 -14.46 -5.99 -22.63
C VAL A 86 -13.69 -5.28 -23.73
N ILE A 87 -14.14 -5.41 -24.99
CA ILE A 87 -13.54 -4.72 -26.13
C ILE A 87 -13.91 -3.24 -26.07
N MET A 88 -13.04 -2.47 -25.44
CA MET A 88 -13.15 -1.03 -25.26
C MET A 88 -11.74 -0.45 -25.36
N LYS A 89 -11.49 0.33 -26.42
CA LYS A 89 -10.22 1.05 -26.55
C LYS A 89 -10.20 2.17 -25.52
N VAL A 90 -9.10 2.30 -24.80
CA VAL A 90 -8.91 3.30 -23.76
C VAL A 90 -7.61 4.06 -23.97
N GLN A 91 -7.59 5.32 -23.56
CA GLN A 91 -6.39 6.16 -23.57
C GLN A 91 -5.77 6.22 -22.17
N ALA A 92 -4.46 6.47 -22.10
CA ALA A 92 -3.80 6.72 -20.81
C ALA A 92 -4.39 7.98 -20.16
N GLY A 93 -4.70 7.91 -18.85
CA GLY A 93 -5.35 8.98 -18.09
C GLY A 93 -6.86 9.08 -18.28
N GLU A 94 -7.48 8.16 -19.04
CA GLU A 94 -8.94 8.15 -19.22
C GLU A 94 -9.64 7.64 -17.96
N HIS A 95 -10.68 8.35 -17.50
CA HIS A 95 -11.53 7.87 -16.42
C HIS A 95 -12.67 7.02 -16.96
N LEU A 96 -12.85 5.84 -16.40
CA LEU A 96 -13.92 4.90 -16.74
C LEU A 96 -14.92 4.81 -15.60
N ALA A 97 -16.20 4.89 -15.94
CA ALA A 97 -17.31 4.74 -15.02
C ALA A 97 -17.89 3.32 -15.12
N VAL A 98 -17.74 2.53 -14.06
CA VAL A 98 -18.24 1.17 -13.93
C VAL A 98 -19.54 1.19 -13.15
N SER A 99 -20.66 0.91 -13.83
CA SER A 99 -21.98 0.87 -13.19
C SER A 99 -22.37 -0.55 -12.80
N LEU A 100 -22.82 -0.74 -11.56
CA LEU A 100 -23.11 -2.01 -10.91
C LEU A 100 -24.54 -1.97 -10.36
N SER A 101 -25.46 -2.74 -10.94
CA SER A 101 -26.85 -2.84 -10.43
C SER A 101 -26.93 -3.91 -9.34
N VAL A 102 -27.00 -3.49 -8.07
CA VAL A 102 -27.15 -4.36 -6.91
C VAL A 102 -28.53 -5.03 -6.92
N VAL A 103 -28.55 -6.36 -6.73
CA VAL A 103 -29.80 -7.13 -6.58
C VAL A 103 -29.95 -7.58 -5.12
N GLY A 104 -31.07 -7.24 -4.51
CA GLY A 104 -31.33 -7.46 -3.09
C GLY A 104 -30.47 -6.58 -2.21
N SER A 105 -30.12 -7.10 -1.03
CA SER A 105 -29.24 -6.42 -0.08
C SER A 105 -27.77 -6.80 -0.31
N ALA A 106 -26.89 -5.80 -0.30
CA ALA A 106 -25.44 -5.99 -0.34
C ALA A 106 -24.78 -5.17 0.77
N ASN A 107 -23.87 -5.81 1.52
CA ASN A 107 -23.04 -5.12 2.49
C ASN A 107 -21.83 -4.53 1.79
N VAL A 108 -21.80 -3.21 1.69
CA VAL A 108 -20.65 -2.47 1.18
C VAL A 108 -19.59 -2.42 2.30
N SER A 109 -18.41 -2.98 2.00
CA SER A 109 -17.27 -2.89 2.90
C SER A 109 -16.25 -1.95 2.30
N VAL A 110 -16.17 -0.74 2.84
CA VAL A 110 -15.26 0.30 2.35
C VAL A 110 -14.20 0.61 3.40
N HIS A 111 -13.15 1.30 2.99
CA HIS A 111 -12.27 1.97 3.93
C HIS A 111 -12.86 3.35 4.24
N TYR A 112 -13.51 3.51 5.40
CA TYR A 112 -14.25 4.75 5.76
C TYR A 112 -13.34 5.91 6.17
N CYS A 113 -12.04 5.67 6.32
CA CYS A 113 -11.16 6.74 6.77
C CYS A 113 -10.87 7.73 5.65
N CYS A 114 -10.63 8.94 6.15
CA CYS A 114 -9.65 9.89 5.65
C CYS A 114 -10.12 10.72 4.44
N GLY A 115 -11.20 10.32 3.78
CA GLY A 115 -11.76 11.10 2.68
C GLY A 115 -10.83 11.11 1.46
N GLY A 116 -11.36 11.49 0.31
CA GLY A 116 -10.65 11.34 -0.95
C GLY A 116 -11.39 12.01 -2.10
N ARG A 117 -11.02 11.66 -3.33
CA ARG A 117 -11.74 12.09 -4.53
C ARG A 117 -13.12 11.44 -4.57
N VAL A 118 -14.13 12.20 -5.00
CA VAL A 118 -15.47 11.65 -5.22
C VAL A 118 -15.45 10.78 -6.48
N ASP A 119 -15.23 9.50 -6.27
CA ASP A 119 -15.10 8.49 -7.33
C ASP A 119 -16.21 7.44 -7.28
N SER A 120 -17.15 7.51 -6.35
CA SER A 120 -18.27 6.59 -6.32
C SER A 120 -19.60 7.32 -6.21
N TYR A 121 -20.53 6.97 -7.08
CA TYR A 121 -21.87 7.56 -7.13
C TYR A 121 -22.93 6.47 -6.96
N ALA A 122 -24.10 6.82 -6.44
CA ALA A 122 -25.17 5.84 -6.26
C ALA A 122 -26.55 6.45 -6.49
N THR A 123 -27.49 5.64 -6.98
CA THR A 123 -28.92 5.95 -6.94
C THR A 123 -29.44 5.83 -5.51
N ALA A 124 -30.67 6.28 -5.27
CA ALA A 124 -31.37 5.93 -4.04
C ALA A 124 -31.58 4.41 -3.92
N ASP A 125 -31.72 3.92 -2.69
CA ASP A 125 -32.20 2.56 -2.42
C ASP A 125 -33.53 2.33 -3.14
N GLY A 126 -33.67 1.19 -3.80
CA GLY A 126 -34.83 0.88 -4.65
C GLY A 126 -34.85 1.60 -6.01
N GLY A 127 -33.81 2.36 -6.36
CA GLY A 127 -33.68 3.04 -7.67
C GLY A 127 -33.52 2.09 -8.87
N GLY A 128 -33.29 0.80 -8.62
CA GLY A 128 -33.22 -0.25 -9.63
C GLY A 128 -31.98 -0.17 -10.52
N ASP A 129 -32.07 -0.86 -11.67
CA ASP A 129 -31.00 -0.89 -12.67
C ASP A 129 -30.98 0.40 -13.50
N GLN A 130 -29.95 1.22 -13.29
CA GLN A 130 -29.63 2.44 -14.03
C GLN A 130 -28.29 2.30 -14.77
N THR A 131 -27.78 1.08 -14.96
CA THR A 131 -26.45 0.85 -15.53
C THR A 131 -26.35 1.36 -16.97
N ALA A 132 -27.45 1.32 -17.73
CA ALA A 132 -27.52 1.84 -19.10
C ALA A 132 -27.82 3.36 -19.19
N ASN A 133 -28.04 4.05 -18.06
CA ASN A 133 -28.37 5.48 -18.05
C ASN A 133 -27.08 6.32 -18.05
N PRO A 134 -26.76 7.06 -19.13
CA PRO A 134 -25.57 7.89 -19.19
C PRO A 134 -25.69 9.18 -18.35
N ALA A 135 -26.91 9.60 -18.01
CA ALA A 135 -27.14 10.83 -17.27
C ALA A 135 -26.74 10.70 -15.80
N ALA A 136 -26.22 11.80 -15.23
CA ALA A 136 -25.84 11.86 -13.83
C ALA A 136 -27.05 12.02 -12.87
N ASN A 137 -28.21 12.44 -13.38
CA ASN A 137 -29.35 12.87 -12.56
C ASN A 137 -29.94 11.78 -11.65
N SER A 138 -29.84 10.50 -12.02
CA SER A 138 -30.30 9.38 -11.20
C SER A 138 -29.33 9.05 -10.04
N PHE A 139 -28.09 9.54 -10.11
CA PHE A 139 -27.03 9.25 -9.14
C PHE A 139 -26.94 10.37 -8.11
N VAL A 140 -27.87 10.34 -7.15
CA VAL A 140 -28.09 11.40 -6.16
C VAL A 140 -27.13 11.35 -4.96
N PHE A 141 -26.37 10.26 -4.81
CA PHE A 141 -25.34 10.13 -3.79
C PHE A 141 -23.96 10.14 -4.41
N ALA A 142 -23.07 10.91 -3.80
CA ALA A 142 -21.66 11.03 -4.15
C ALA A 142 -20.82 10.66 -2.93
N ASP A 143 -19.80 9.84 -3.13
CA ASP A 143 -18.99 9.24 -2.07
C ASP A 143 -17.52 9.21 -2.50
N VAL A 144 -16.65 9.32 -1.50
CA VAL A 144 -15.19 9.28 -1.64
C VAL A 144 -14.63 7.88 -1.50
N THR A 145 -15.49 6.90 -1.20
CA THR A 145 -15.11 5.51 -1.02
C THR A 145 -15.53 4.65 -2.21
N MET A 146 -14.55 3.94 -2.80
CA MET A 146 -14.78 2.93 -3.83
C MET A 146 -15.50 1.72 -3.23
N ARG A 147 -16.62 1.29 -3.81
CA ARG A 147 -17.48 0.27 -3.19
C ARG A 147 -17.09 -1.15 -3.58
N TRP A 148 -17.01 -1.45 -4.87
CA TRP A 148 -16.76 -2.84 -5.33
C TRP A 148 -15.71 -2.96 -6.43
N LEU A 149 -15.45 -1.90 -7.20
CA LEU A 149 -14.36 -1.92 -8.17
C LEU A 149 -12.99 -1.95 -7.45
N SER A 150 -12.15 -2.91 -7.81
CA SER A 150 -10.84 -3.12 -7.16
C SER A 150 -9.64 -3.16 -8.11
N ALA A 151 -9.87 -3.29 -9.42
CA ALA A 151 -8.85 -3.09 -10.45
C ALA A 151 -9.51 -2.98 -11.83
N ILE A 152 -8.88 -2.21 -12.71
CA ILE A 152 -9.10 -2.26 -14.16
C ILE A 152 -7.79 -2.75 -14.78
N ALA A 153 -7.82 -3.94 -15.36
CA ALA A 153 -6.69 -4.49 -16.10
C ALA A 153 -6.82 -4.09 -17.56
N VAL A 154 -5.78 -3.47 -18.13
CA VAL A 154 -5.75 -3.05 -19.53
C VAL A 154 -4.92 -4.05 -20.34
N ALA A 155 -5.49 -4.56 -21.43
CA ALA A 155 -4.84 -5.50 -22.33
C ALA A 155 -4.66 -4.88 -23.74
N GLY A 156 -3.73 -5.46 -24.52
CA GLY A 156 -3.30 -4.87 -25.80
C GLY A 156 -2.55 -3.54 -25.62
N THR A 157 -1.97 -3.31 -24.45
CA THR A 157 -1.10 -2.16 -24.17
C THR A 157 0.34 -2.43 -24.62
N ALA A 158 1.06 -1.37 -24.98
CA ALA A 158 2.50 -1.42 -25.24
C ALA A 158 3.33 -1.23 -23.96
N ALA A 159 2.71 -0.84 -22.84
CA ALA A 159 3.40 -0.62 -21.58
C ALA A 159 4.09 -1.91 -21.09
N GLN A 160 5.24 -1.75 -20.43
CA GLN A 160 6.13 -2.85 -20.05
C GLN A 160 5.71 -3.57 -18.75
N GLY A 161 4.51 -3.31 -18.24
CA GLY A 161 3.97 -3.91 -17.02
C GLY A 161 3.51 -2.88 -15.99
N THR A 162 3.34 -3.35 -14.76
CA THR A 162 2.75 -2.60 -13.65
C THR A 162 3.77 -2.42 -12.52
N VAL A 163 3.83 -1.19 -12.00
CA VAL A 163 4.56 -0.81 -10.78
C VAL A 163 3.53 -0.49 -9.71
N VAL A 164 3.60 -1.18 -8.57
CA VAL A 164 2.65 -1.00 -7.47
C VAL A 164 3.24 -0.09 -6.41
N ALA A 165 2.61 1.06 -6.18
CA ALA A 165 2.90 1.91 -5.02
C ALA A 165 2.15 1.33 -3.80
N PHE A 166 2.90 0.69 -2.90
CA PHE A 166 2.37 -0.03 -1.76
C PHE A 166 2.72 0.71 -0.46
N GLY A 167 1.77 1.51 0.03
CA GLY A 167 2.02 2.44 1.12
C GLY A 167 0.85 2.74 2.03
N ASP A 168 0.98 3.82 2.80
CA ASP A 168 -0.03 4.36 3.70
C ASP A 168 -0.61 5.70 3.21
N SER A 169 -1.12 6.54 4.13
CA SER A 169 -1.74 7.84 3.84
C SER A 169 -0.85 8.79 3.04
N ILE A 170 0.48 8.69 3.20
CA ILE A 170 1.44 9.49 2.42
C ILE A 170 1.39 9.11 0.94
N THR A 171 1.29 7.81 0.65
CA THR A 171 1.23 7.29 -0.74
C THR A 171 -0.16 7.44 -1.33
N GLU A 172 -1.21 7.30 -0.52
CA GLU A 172 -2.60 7.54 -0.95
C GLU A 172 -2.82 9.01 -1.35
N GLY A 173 -2.11 9.93 -0.70
CA GLY A 173 -2.29 11.38 -0.89
C GLY A 173 -3.31 11.97 0.06
N PHE A 174 -3.43 11.44 1.28
CA PHE A 174 -4.30 12.00 2.31
C PHE A 174 -3.87 13.42 2.70
N ASN A 175 -4.86 14.23 3.07
CA ASN A 175 -4.71 15.62 3.54
C ASN A 175 -4.07 16.60 2.54
N ASN A 176 -3.86 16.19 1.30
CA ASN A 176 -3.47 17.13 0.26
C ASN A 176 -4.68 17.98 -0.18
N ASN A 177 -4.42 19.17 -0.72
CA ASN A 177 -5.49 20.07 -1.21
C ASN A 177 -6.11 19.59 -2.54
N VAL A 178 -5.65 18.47 -3.10
CA VAL A 178 -6.12 17.87 -4.37
C VAL A 178 -6.38 16.40 -4.11
N ALA A 179 -7.54 16.10 -3.54
CA ALA A 179 -7.87 14.78 -2.98
C ALA A 179 -7.51 13.62 -3.93
N GLY A 180 -6.82 12.60 -3.41
CA GLY A 180 -6.37 11.42 -4.17
C GLY A 180 -5.09 11.62 -4.98
N TYR A 181 -4.50 12.82 -4.97
CA TYR A 181 -3.25 13.12 -5.69
C TYR A 181 -1.99 12.80 -4.87
N GLY A 182 -1.77 11.53 -4.52
CA GLY A 182 -0.50 11.06 -3.95
C GLY A 182 0.62 11.04 -5.00
N TRP A 183 1.89 10.93 -4.57
CA TRP A 183 3.07 10.88 -5.45
C TRP A 183 3.01 9.88 -6.63
N PRO A 184 2.23 8.76 -6.60
CA PRO A 184 2.08 7.92 -7.78
C PRO A 184 1.43 8.65 -8.97
N SER A 185 0.57 9.65 -8.71
CA SER A 185 -0.13 10.42 -9.74
C SER A 185 0.82 11.31 -10.57
N PRO A 186 1.62 12.23 -9.98
CA PRO A 186 2.62 12.96 -10.75
C PRO A 186 3.68 12.03 -11.36
N LEU A 187 4.03 10.91 -10.71
CA LEU A 187 4.95 9.94 -11.32
C LEU A 187 4.36 9.30 -12.59
N GLN A 188 3.07 8.94 -12.59
CA GLN A 188 2.39 8.47 -13.79
C GLN A 188 2.35 9.55 -14.88
N GLN A 189 2.18 10.82 -14.51
CA GLN A 189 2.22 11.94 -15.47
C GLN A 189 3.59 12.08 -16.13
N ARG A 190 4.68 11.87 -15.39
CA ARG A 190 6.04 11.79 -15.97
C ARG A 190 6.13 10.64 -16.96
N VAL A 191 5.75 9.43 -16.52
CA VAL A 191 5.82 8.21 -17.35
C VAL A 191 4.98 8.35 -18.61
N ALA A 192 3.82 8.99 -18.55
CA ALA A 192 2.93 9.21 -19.69
C ALA A 192 3.54 10.08 -20.81
N GLN A 193 4.62 10.82 -20.53
CA GLN A 193 5.36 11.59 -21.54
C GLN A 193 6.33 10.72 -22.37
N LEU A 194 6.61 9.49 -21.94
CA LEU A 194 7.42 8.55 -22.71
C LEU A 194 6.60 7.92 -23.85
N PRO A 195 7.25 7.42 -24.92
CA PRO A 195 6.60 6.58 -25.91
C PRO A 195 5.85 5.40 -25.25
N PRO A 196 4.66 4.99 -25.72
CA PRO A 196 3.86 3.93 -25.07
C PRO A 196 4.61 2.62 -24.77
N SER A 197 5.56 2.22 -25.62
CA SER A 197 6.40 1.03 -25.43
C SER A 197 7.47 1.16 -24.34
N GLN A 198 7.62 2.35 -23.79
CA GLN A 198 8.57 2.73 -22.74
C GLN A 198 7.84 3.16 -21.46
N GLN A 199 6.53 2.97 -21.39
CA GLN A 199 5.72 3.28 -20.22
C GLN A 199 5.55 2.06 -19.30
N VAL A 200 5.13 2.33 -18.08
CA VAL A 200 4.58 1.36 -17.13
C VAL A 200 3.27 1.92 -16.59
N ALA A 201 2.41 1.06 -16.06
CA ALA A 201 1.24 1.47 -15.27
C ALA A 201 1.63 1.60 -13.80
N LEU A 202 1.49 2.79 -13.21
CA LEU A 202 1.59 3.00 -11.77
C LEU A 202 0.21 2.78 -11.15
N VAL A 203 0.13 1.86 -10.19
CA VAL A 203 -1.10 1.57 -9.46
C VAL A 203 -0.91 1.89 -7.98
N ASN A 204 -1.80 2.71 -7.44
CA ASN A 204 -1.78 3.08 -6.03
C ASN A 204 -2.59 2.07 -5.21
N GLU A 205 -1.89 1.20 -4.47
CA GLU A 205 -2.47 0.26 -3.51
C GLU A 205 -2.18 0.72 -2.07
N ALA A 206 -2.18 2.03 -1.84
CA ALA A 206 -2.03 2.59 -0.50
C ALA A 206 -3.35 2.60 0.28
N ILE A 207 -3.23 2.54 1.61
CA ILE A 207 -4.37 2.61 2.52
C ILE A 207 -3.97 3.55 3.67
N SER A 208 -4.69 4.65 3.87
CA SER A 208 -4.46 5.55 4.99
C SER A 208 -4.37 4.82 6.32
N GLY A 209 -3.51 5.29 7.23
CA GLY A 209 -3.30 4.68 8.55
C GLY A 209 -2.70 3.26 8.54
N ASN A 210 -2.35 2.69 7.38
CA ASN A 210 -1.84 1.33 7.30
C ASN A 210 -0.47 1.18 7.97
N THR A 211 -0.31 0.08 8.70
CA THR A 211 0.97 -0.35 9.27
C THR A 211 1.59 -1.46 8.42
N LEU A 212 2.90 -1.61 8.47
CA LEU A 212 3.60 -2.72 7.84
C LEU A 212 3.40 -4.03 8.63
N THR A 213 3.51 -3.95 9.96
CA THR A 213 3.65 -5.10 10.87
C THR A 213 2.30 -5.67 11.31
N VAL A 214 1.89 -5.50 12.57
CA VAL A 214 0.61 -5.92 13.14
C VAL A 214 0.16 -4.82 14.10
N PHE A 215 -1.15 -4.56 14.12
CA PHE A 215 -1.77 -3.60 15.02
C PHE A 215 -1.76 -4.11 16.48
N PRO A 216 -1.72 -3.25 17.53
CA PRO A 216 -1.67 -3.71 18.91
C PRO A 216 -2.74 -4.76 19.30
N PRO A 217 -2.43 -5.68 20.22
CA PRO A 217 -3.37 -6.68 20.71
C PRO A 217 -4.63 -6.04 21.31
N GLY A 218 -5.81 -6.53 20.93
CA GLY A 218 -7.10 -6.10 21.49
C GLY A 218 -7.87 -5.07 20.67
N SER A 219 -7.38 -4.69 19.49
CA SER A 219 -8.14 -3.93 18.48
C SER A 219 -8.35 -4.77 17.22
N THR A 220 -9.49 -4.60 16.56
CA THR A 220 -9.75 -5.24 15.25
C THR A 220 -9.27 -4.32 14.13
N TYR A 221 -8.88 -4.87 12.97
CA TYR A 221 -8.57 -4.07 11.77
C TYR A 221 -9.72 -3.17 11.32
N ALA A 222 -10.96 -3.51 11.70
CA ALA A 222 -12.15 -2.71 11.42
C ALA A 222 -12.34 -1.54 12.39
N ALA A 223 -11.75 -1.62 13.58
CA ALA A 223 -11.78 -0.56 14.60
C ALA A 223 -10.65 0.47 14.41
N THR A 224 -9.81 0.31 13.39
CA THR A 224 -8.66 1.16 13.14
C THR A 224 -8.71 1.67 11.72
N SER A 225 -8.24 2.90 11.55
CA SER A 225 -8.21 3.56 10.25
C SER A 225 -7.23 2.97 9.25
N GLY A 226 -6.64 1.78 9.49
CA GLY A 226 -5.48 1.27 8.73
C GLY A 226 -5.68 -0.05 7.96
N GLY A 227 -6.76 -0.80 8.19
CA GLY A 227 -7.01 -2.07 7.50
C GLY A 227 -5.99 -3.19 7.82
N LEU A 228 -5.87 -4.20 6.93
CA LEU A 228 -4.87 -5.27 7.08
C LEU A 228 -3.46 -4.72 6.94
N PRO A 229 -2.48 -5.17 7.74
CA PRO A 229 -1.13 -4.67 7.64
C PRO A 229 -0.46 -5.10 6.34
N GLY A 230 0.58 -4.37 5.94
CA GLY A 230 1.35 -4.58 4.73
C GLY A 230 1.79 -6.03 4.53
N VAL A 231 2.35 -6.67 5.57
CA VAL A 231 2.77 -8.09 5.51
C VAL A 231 1.64 -9.06 5.19
N THR A 232 0.39 -8.72 5.55
CA THR A 232 -0.78 -9.57 5.32
C THR A 232 -1.41 -9.31 3.96
N ARG A 233 -1.49 -8.03 3.56
CA ARG A 233 -2.19 -7.62 2.34
C ARG A 233 -1.33 -7.63 1.08
N LEU A 234 -0.01 -7.81 1.20
CA LEU A 234 0.94 -7.81 0.09
C LEU A 234 0.48 -8.67 -1.10
N ALA A 235 0.22 -9.96 -0.88
CA ALA A 235 -0.17 -10.86 -1.96
C ALA A 235 -1.53 -10.48 -2.60
N PRO A 236 -2.63 -10.32 -1.83
CA PRO A 236 -3.92 -10.01 -2.42
C PRO A 236 -4.05 -8.58 -2.97
N ASN A 237 -3.20 -7.63 -2.59
CA ASN A 237 -3.27 -6.25 -3.10
C ASN A 237 -2.20 -5.91 -4.13
N ALA A 238 -0.94 -6.27 -3.90
CA ALA A 238 0.14 -5.94 -4.82
C ALA A 238 0.44 -7.09 -5.78
N LEU A 239 0.84 -8.26 -5.27
CA LEU A 239 1.44 -9.32 -6.12
C LEU A 239 0.43 -10.00 -7.05
N SER A 240 -0.87 -9.92 -6.74
CA SER A 240 -1.94 -10.51 -7.55
C SER A 240 -2.46 -9.61 -8.67
N LEU A 241 -1.96 -8.38 -8.80
CA LEU A 241 -2.36 -7.48 -9.88
C LEU A 241 -1.76 -7.95 -11.22
N PRO A 242 -2.49 -7.80 -12.34
CA PRO A 242 -1.98 -8.17 -13.66
C PRO A 242 -0.73 -7.36 -14.05
N GLY A 243 0.26 -8.07 -14.59
CA GLY A 243 1.47 -7.46 -15.17
C GLY A 243 2.43 -6.86 -14.14
N VAL A 244 2.25 -7.10 -12.84
CA VAL A 244 3.16 -6.56 -11.82
C VAL A 244 4.57 -7.11 -12.02
N LYS A 245 5.52 -6.17 -12.06
CA LYS A 245 6.96 -6.46 -12.14
C LYS A 245 7.76 -5.78 -11.04
N ASP A 246 7.24 -4.68 -10.49
CA ASP A 246 7.90 -3.91 -9.43
C ASP A 246 6.90 -3.51 -8.33
N VAL A 247 7.37 -3.47 -7.09
CA VAL A 247 6.67 -2.91 -5.92
C VAL A 247 7.53 -1.80 -5.32
N VAL A 248 6.93 -0.64 -5.05
CA VAL A 248 7.53 0.42 -4.24
C VAL A 248 6.91 0.38 -2.85
N LEU A 249 7.69 -0.04 -1.86
CA LEU A 249 7.26 -0.17 -0.47
C LEU A 249 7.50 1.13 0.30
N PHE A 250 6.43 1.72 0.82
CA PHE A 250 6.49 2.93 1.63
C PHE A 250 5.56 2.84 2.85
N LEU A 251 5.99 2.07 3.85
CA LEU A 251 5.27 1.82 5.09
C LEU A 251 6.24 1.86 6.28
N GLY A 252 5.75 2.28 7.44
CA GLY A 252 6.49 2.22 8.71
C GLY A 252 6.25 3.41 9.63
N THR A 253 5.82 4.56 9.10
CA THR A 253 5.54 5.75 9.95
C THR A 253 4.40 5.50 10.94
N ASN A 254 3.36 4.76 10.50
CA ASN A 254 2.25 4.37 11.36
C ASN A 254 2.68 3.31 12.39
N ASP A 255 3.61 2.41 12.04
CA ASP A 255 4.17 1.45 12.99
C ASP A 255 4.87 2.18 14.15
N ILE A 256 5.64 3.23 13.86
CA ILE A 256 6.29 4.08 14.87
C ILE A 256 5.24 4.85 15.66
N TRP A 257 4.29 5.51 14.98
CA TRP A 257 3.23 6.28 15.63
C TRP A 257 2.41 5.45 16.62
N PHE A 258 2.05 4.22 16.24
CA PHE A 258 1.25 3.33 17.08
C PHE A 258 2.09 2.52 18.08
N GLY A 259 3.40 2.35 17.86
CA GLY A 259 4.23 1.40 18.62
C GLY A 259 5.43 1.98 19.38
N ALA A 260 6.04 3.09 18.95
CA ALA A 260 7.22 3.66 19.61
C ALA A 260 6.88 4.61 20.79
N GLY A 261 5.65 5.14 20.85
CA GLY A 261 5.24 6.09 21.90
C GLY A 261 3.73 6.13 22.18
N GLY A 262 3.00 5.02 21.98
CA GLY A 262 1.54 4.96 22.07
C GLY A 262 0.94 5.85 23.17
N LYS A 263 -0.07 6.66 22.80
CA LYS A 263 -0.71 7.76 23.58
C LYS A 263 -1.23 7.42 24.99
N ASP A 264 -1.06 6.19 25.46
CA ASP A 264 -1.51 5.75 26.76
C ASP A 264 -0.35 5.13 27.55
N PRO A 265 0.18 5.82 28.57
CA PRO A 265 1.17 5.28 29.51
C PRO A 265 0.73 3.96 30.19
N THR A 266 -0.57 3.64 30.16
CA THR A 266 -1.14 2.40 30.72
C THR A 266 -1.24 1.26 29.70
N ARG A 267 -0.95 1.53 28.42
CA ARG A 267 -0.94 0.52 27.35
C ARG A 267 0.39 0.57 26.59
N PRO A 268 1.51 0.29 27.26
CA PRO A 268 2.77 0.08 26.56
C PRO A 268 2.57 -1.06 25.55
N ILE A 269 3.08 -0.89 24.33
CA ILE A 269 3.02 -1.91 23.28
C ILE A 269 4.42 -2.51 23.05
N PRO A 270 4.96 -3.36 23.94
CA PRO A 270 6.10 -4.20 23.58
C PRO A 270 5.66 -5.35 22.65
N PRO A 271 6.41 -5.73 21.61
CA PRO A 271 7.52 -5.05 20.94
C PRO A 271 7.11 -4.54 19.53
N TYR A 272 6.02 -3.78 19.42
CA TYR A 272 5.54 -3.30 18.11
C TYR A 272 6.10 -1.91 17.84
N GLY A 273 6.33 -1.57 16.56
CA GLY A 273 6.85 -0.26 16.16
C GLY A 273 8.33 0.02 16.48
N THR A 274 9.08 -0.95 17.00
CA THR A 274 10.55 -0.83 17.10
C THR A 274 11.20 -0.93 15.72
N ALA A 275 12.39 -0.35 15.56
CA ALA A 275 13.15 -0.44 14.30
C ALA A 275 13.34 -1.90 13.86
N ALA A 276 13.79 -2.78 14.78
CA ALA A 276 13.99 -4.20 14.49
C ALA A 276 12.71 -4.93 14.03
N ALA A 277 11.54 -4.59 14.60
CA ALA A 277 10.27 -5.18 14.18
C ALA A 277 9.85 -4.71 12.78
N ILE A 278 10.05 -3.42 12.48
CA ILE A 278 9.78 -2.84 11.17
C ILE A 278 10.72 -3.45 10.12
N GLU A 279 12.03 -3.52 10.41
CA GLU A 279 13.05 -4.14 9.56
C GLU A 279 12.73 -5.60 9.25
N ALA A 280 12.39 -6.40 10.27
CA ALA A 280 12.02 -7.82 10.08
C ALA A 280 10.75 -8.00 9.21
N ALA A 281 9.78 -7.09 9.34
CA ALA A 281 8.59 -7.10 8.49
C ALA A 281 8.90 -6.67 7.05
N MET A 282 9.79 -5.67 6.85
CA MET A 282 10.28 -5.30 5.52
C MET A 282 10.99 -6.49 4.87
N GLN A 283 11.88 -7.18 5.60
CA GLN A 283 12.54 -8.41 5.11
C GLN A 283 11.53 -9.49 4.71
N THR A 284 10.45 -9.66 5.47
CA THR A 284 9.38 -10.60 5.12
C THR A 284 8.68 -10.21 3.82
N VAL A 285 8.39 -8.93 3.63
CA VAL A 285 7.77 -8.41 2.39
C VAL A 285 8.72 -8.56 1.20
N ILE A 286 10.00 -8.26 1.38
CA ILE A 286 11.04 -8.43 0.36
C ILE A 286 11.09 -9.89 -0.09
N ALA A 287 11.27 -10.82 0.85
CA ALA A 287 11.37 -12.24 0.54
C ALA A 287 10.14 -12.78 -0.20
N ARG A 288 8.93 -12.34 0.18
CA ARG A 288 7.69 -12.75 -0.49
C ARG A 288 7.54 -12.14 -1.89
N THR A 289 8.02 -10.92 -2.08
CA THR A 289 7.99 -10.24 -3.38
C THR A 289 8.96 -10.90 -4.35
N HIS A 290 10.20 -11.19 -3.89
CA HIS A 290 11.18 -11.95 -4.66
C HIS A 290 10.72 -13.38 -4.97
N ALA A 291 10.06 -14.07 -4.04
CA ALA A 291 9.50 -15.39 -4.29
C ALA A 291 8.41 -15.39 -5.39
N ALA A 292 7.79 -14.24 -5.65
CA ALA A 292 6.87 -14.04 -6.76
C ALA A 292 7.56 -13.60 -8.07
N GLY A 293 8.89 -13.48 -8.09
CA GLY A 293 9.67 -13.02 -9.25
C GLY A 293 9.54 -11.52 -9.53
N ILE A 294 9.09 -10.74 -8.54
CA ILE A 294 8.83 -9.30 -8.63
C ILE A 294 9.96 -8.56 -7.90
N LYS A 295 10.40 -7.41 -8.44
CA LYS A 295 11.37 -6.55 -7.77
C LYS A 295 10.71 -5.66 -6.72
N ILE A 296 11.47 -5.25 -5.72
CA ILE A 296 10.98 -4.39 -4.65
C ILE A 296 11.96 -3.26 -4.32
N PHE A 297 11.41 -2.05 -4.24
CA PHE A 297 12.14 -0.82 -3.94
C PHE A 297 11.67 -0.23 -2.62
N GLY A 298 12.61 0.11 -1.74
CA GLY A 298 12.31 0.65 -0.40
C GLY A 298 12.38 2.17 -0.36
N VAL A 299 11.37 2.83 0.20
CA VAL A 299 11.35 4.29 0.40
C VAL A 299 11.69 4.63 1.85
N THR A 300 12.62 5.56 2.06
CA THR A 300 12.90 6.09 3.41
C THR A 300 11.67 6.77 4.00
N LEU A 301 11.41 6.55 5.29
CA LEU A 301 10.37 7.26 6.06
C LEU A 301 10.66 8.77 6.08
N LEU A 302 9.63 9.59 5.85
CA LEU A 302 9.79 11.05 5.80
C LEU A 302 10.05 11.65 7.18
N PRO A 303 10.72 12.80 7.27
CA PRO A 303 10.76 13.61 8.49
C PRO A 303 9.35 13.89 9.03
N ARG A 304 9.24 13.93 10.36
CA ARG A 304 7.99 14.18 11.08
C ARG A 304 8.28 15.03 12.31
N SER A 305 7.30 15.83 12.75
CA SER A 305 7.40 16.56 14.01
C SER A 305 6.07 16.59 14.76
N SER A 306 6.10 17.01 16.02
CA SER A 306 4.88 17.19 16.81
C SER A 306 3.93 18.20 16.18
N PHE A 307 2.63 17.93 16.32
CA PHE A 307 1.54 18.79 15.88
C PHE A 307 0.64 19.11 17.08
N VAL A 308 0.29 20.38 17.25
CA VAL A 308 -0.48 20.84 18.42
C VAL A 308 -1.99 20.64 18.29
N GLY A 309 -2.46 20.07 17.18
CA GLY A 309 -3.88 19.95 16.85
C GLY A 309 -4.40 21.17 16.09
N GLY A 310 -5.42 20.96 15.26
CA GLY A 310 -5.95 21.98 14.34
C GLY A 310 -6.62 21.32 13.13
N ASN A 311 -7.47 22.07 12.41
CA ASN A 311 -8.12 21.60 11.17
C ASN A 311 -8.89 20.27 11.29
N GLY A 312 -9.43 19.96 12.49
CA GLY A 312 -10.14 18.70 12.76
C GLY A 312 -9.25 17.52 13.16
N GLU A 313 -7.93 17.71 13.17
CA GLU A 313 -6.95 16.72 13.59
C GLU A 313 -6.56 16.87 15.07
N LYS A 314 -6.29 15.73 15.69
CA LYS A 314 -5.91 15.65 17.11
C LYS A 314 -4.43 16.03 17.27
N PRO A 315 -4.03 16.59 18.42
CA PRO A 315 -2.62 16.79 18.72
C PRO A 315 -1.83 15.47 18.62
N GLU A 316 -0.62 15.58 18.10
CA GLU A 316 0.33 14.49 17.96
C GLU A 316 1.69 14.86 18.54
N VAL A 317 2.23 13.99 19.40
CA VAL A 317 3.53 14.19 20.03
C VAL A 317 4.51 13.26 19.33
N TRP A 318 5.53 13.83 18.69
CA TRP A 318 6.65 13.09 18.12
C TRP A 318 7.85 13.20 19.07
N SER A 319 8.18 12.10 19.73
CA SER A 319 9.22 12.08 20.76
C SER A 319 10.62 11.87 20.16
N PRO A 320 11.69 12.17 20.92
CA PRO A 320 13.04 11.79 20.52
C PRO A 320 13.22 10.27 20.27
N ALA A 321 12.44 9.41 20.95
CA ALA A 321 12.49 7.97 20.75
C ALA A 321 11.85 7.54 19.42
N ASP A 322 10.76 8.21 19.02
CA ASP A 322 10.14 8.01 17.71
C ASP A 322 11.10 8.43 16.59
N GLN A 323 11.75 9.60 16.76
CA GLN A 323 12.76 10.08 15.82
C GLN A 323 13.96 9.12 15.72
N ALA A 324 14.46 8.61 16.85
CA ALA A 324 15.57 7.65 16.86
C ALA A 324 15.19 6.34 16.15
N THR A 325 13.94 5.89 16.31
CA THR A 325 13.40 4.71 15.61
C THR A 325 13.32 4.94 14.11
N LEU A 326 12.78 6.10 13.69
CA LEU A 326 12.70 6.48 12.29
C LEU A 326 14.10 6.53 11.64
N ALA A 327 15.06 7.17 12.32
CA ALA A 327 16.43 7.26 11.86
C ALA A 327 17.08 5.87 11.70
N ALA A 328 16.89 4.97 12.67
CA ALA A 328 17.40 3.60 12.60
C ALA A 328 16.81 2.83 11.40
N VAL A 329 15.50 2.92 11.17
CA VAL A 329 14.84 2.30 10.02
C VAL A 329 15.39 2.87 8.70
N ASN A 330 15.54 4.19 8.58
CA ASN A 330 16.08 4.81 7.37
C ASN A 330 17.53 4.41 7.09
N VAL A 331 18.37 4.35 8.12
CA VAL A 331 19.76 3.85 8.00
C VAL A 331 19.77 2.40 7.51
N TRP A 332 18.86 1.55 8.03
CA TRP A 332 18.75 0.17 7.57
C TRP A 332 18.29 0.08 6.12
N ILE A 333 17.22 0.81 5.74
CA ILE A 333 16.68 0.84 4.36
C ILE A 333 17.80 1.15 3.37
N LEU A 334 18.56 2.22 3.63
CA LEU A 334 19.65 2.69 2.76
C LEU A 334 20.89 1.79 2.80
N SER A 335 20.98 0.86 3.74
CA SER A 335 22.14 -0.02 3.84
C SER A 335 22.13 -1.09 2.73
N PRO A 336 23.31 -1.54 2.26
CA PRO A 336 23.41 -2.66 1.31
C PRO A 336 22.86 -4.00 1.84
N ARG A 337 22.49 -4.06 3.12
CA ARG A 337 21.98 -5.26 3.80
C ARG A 337 20.46 -5.31 3.88
N SER A 338 19.76 -4.28 3.39
CA SER A 338 18.29 -4.22 3.46
C SER A 338 17.63 -5.34 2.63
N GLY A 339 18.25 -5.71 1.51
CA GLY A 339 17.74 -6.72 0.59
C GLY A 339 16.77 -6.17 -0.47
N PHE A 340 16.52 -4.86 -0.51
CA PHE A 340 15.80 -4.24 -1.62
C PHE A 340 16.61 -4.29 -2.92
N ASP A 341 15.91 -4.33 -4.06
CA ASP A 341 16.53 -4.21 -5.39
C ASP A 341 17.01 -2.78 -5.69
N GLY A 342 16.54 -1.81 -4.90
CA GLY A 342 16.97 -0.43 -4.90
C GLY A 342 16.24 0.38 -3.81
N THR A 343 16.76 1.56 -3.50
CA THR A 343 16.23 2.41 -2.43
C THR A 343 15.98 3.83 -2.93
N ILE A 344 14.97 4.48 -2.36
CA ILE A 344 14.52 5.84 -2.72
C ILE A 344 14.62 6.70 -1.46
N ASN A 345 15.55 7.65 -1.45
CA ASN A 345 15.83 8.51 -0.30
C ASN A 345 14.98 9.80 -0.32
N LEU A 346 13.66 9.65 -0.21
CA LEU A 346 12.76 10.80 -0.14
C LEU A 346 12.95 11.64 1.13
N ALA A 347 13.49 11.06 2.21
CA ALA A 347 13.73 11.77 3.45
C ALA A 347 14.72 12.93 3.27
N ALA A 348 15.76 12.75 2.45
CA ALA A 348 16.74 13.79 2.15
C ALA A 348 16.14 14.99 1.40
N VAL A 349 15.14 14.75 0.54
CA VAL A 349 14.47 15.78 -0.25
C VAL A 349 13.40 16.51 0.56
N MET A 350 12.75 15.81 1.49
CA MET A 350 11.62 16.32 2.27
C MET A 350 12.04 17.00 3.59
N GLY A 351 13.30 16.90 3.98
CA GLY A 351 13.85 17.55 5.18
C GLY A 351 14.03 19.06 5.02
N ASP A 352 14.04 19.79 6.15
CA ASP A 352 14.23 21.24 6.20
C ASP A 352 15.69 21.64 5.92
N VAL A 353 16.09 21.53 4.66
CA VAL A 353 17.47 21.67 4.16
C VAL A 353 17.63 22.75 3.09
N TYR A 354 16.61 23.58 2.91
CA TYR A 354 16.55 24.62 1.89
C TYR A 354 16.47 26.01 2.50
N ASN A 355 16.73 27.02 1.68
CA ASN A 355 16.42 28.42 1.95
C ASN A 355 17.05 28.96 3.24
N GLY A 356 18.24 28.47 3.61
CA GLY A 356 19.00 28.91 4.78
C GLY A 356 18.80 28.05 6.04
N ALA A 357 17.92 27.04 5.99
CA ALA A 357 17.73 26.08 7.07
C ALA A 357 18.57 24.81 6.89
N CYS A 358 18.95 24.17 7.99
CA CYS A 358 19.62 22.86 7.99
C CYS A 358 19.19 22.02 9.20
N GLN A 359 17.96 21.51 9.13
CA GLN A 359 17.35 20.61 10.10
C GLN A 359 16.76 19.41 9.34
N PRO A 360 17.60 18.50 8.80
CA PRO A 360 17.16 17.42 7.92
C PRO A 360 16.15 16.46 8.56
N ASP A 361 16.16 16.34 9.88
CA ASP A 361 15.20 15.53 10.64
C ASP A 361 13.84 16.21 10.85
N ARG A 362 13.67 17.45 10.36
CA ARG A 362 12.39 18.17 10.41
C ARG A 362 11.76 18.28 9.03
N PRO A 363 10.42 18.25 8.94
CA PRO A 363 9.72 18.48 7.68
C PRO A 363 10.04 19.87 7.11
N PHE A 364 10.39 19.97 5.83
CA PHE A 364 10.44 21.26 5.14
C PHE A 364 9.02 21.80 5.00
N ALA A 365 8.65 22.76 5.85
CA ALA A 365 7.26 23.19 6.00
C ALA A 365 6.52 23.49 4.68
N PRO A 366 7.14 24.10 3.65
CA PRO A 366 6.47 24.33 2.36
C PRO A 366 6.05 23.06 1.58
N TYR A 367 6.61 21.89 1.89
CA TYR A 367 6.22 20.60 1.27
C TYR A 367 5.19 19.82 2.06
N PHE A 368 4.87 20.24 3.29
CA PHE A 368 3.93 19.53 4.16
C PHE A 368 2.67 20.35 4.39
N THR A 369 1.62 19.67 4.81
CA THR A 369 0.46 20.31 5.43
C THR A 369 0.83 20.78 6.85
N ASP A 370 -0.12 21.40 7.54
CA ASP A 370 0.11 21.89 8.90
C ASP A 370 0.29 20.76 9.94
N ASP A 371 -0.11 19.53 9.62
CA ASP A 371 0.00 18.35 10.49
C ASP A 371 1.45 17.85 10.68
N LYS A 372 2.38 18.35 9.86
CA LYS A 372 3.82 18.00 9.89
C LYS A 372 4.13 16.51 9.68
N LEU A 373 3.26 15.82 8.94
CA LEU A 373 3.35 14.42 8.54
C LEU A 373 3.02 14.24 7.05
N HIS A 374 1.92 14.81 6.57
CA HIS A 374 1.43 14.58 5.21
C HIS A 374 2.01 15.60 4.23
N PRO A 375 2.58 15.15 3.10
CA PRO A 375 2.99 16.04 2.03
C PRO A 375 1.78 16.74 1.40
N ASN A 376 1.92 18.04 1.16
CA ASN A 376 0.98 18.80 0.34
C ASN A 376 1.24 18.56 -1.16
N LEU A 377 0.54 19.27 -2.04
CA LEU A 377 0.70 19.09 -3.49
C LEU A 377 2.16 19.28 -3.97
N ALA A 378 2.88 20.27 -3.46
CA ALA A 378 4.28 20.49 -3.81
C ALA A 378 5.17 19.36 -3.31
N GLY A 379 4.93 18.89 -2.08
CA GLY A 379 5.61 17.72 -1.51
C GLY A 379 5.40 16.44 -2.31
N GLN A 380 4.15 16.12 -2.69
CA GLN A 380 3.85 14.94 -3.51
C GLN A 380 4.50 15.02 -4.90
N THR A 381 4.56 16.23 -5.47
CA THR A 381 5.17 16.49 -6.78
C THR A 381 6.69 16.30 -6.74
N VAL A 382 7.38 16.89 -5.76
CA VAL A 382 8.84 16.76 -5.63
C VAL A 382 9.25 15.33 -5.28
N MET A 383 8.44 14.61 -4.50
CA MET A 383 8.64 13.19 -4.24
C MET A 383 8.62 12.37 -5.52
N ALA A 384 7.60 12.57 -6.37
CA ALA A 384 7.53 11.88 -7.67
C ALA A 384 8.73 12.20 -8.56
N ASP A 385 9.16 13.46 -8.62
CA ASP A 385 10.31 13.89 -9.41
C ASP A 385 11.66 13.42 -8.86
N SER A 386 11.69 12.93 -7.62
CA SER A 386 12.90 12.36 -7.00
C SER A 386 13.03 10.85 -7.21
N ILE A 387 12.05 10.21 -7.87
CA ILE A 387 12.06 8.77 -8.15
C ILE A 387 12.62 8.53 -9.55
N PRO A 388 13.79 7.89 -9.69
CA PRO A 388 14.35 7.58 -11.01
C PRO A 388 13.54 6.48 -11.68
N THR A 389 12.83 6.81 -12.75
CA THR A 389 12.01 5.84 -13.51
C THR A 389 12.86 4.73 -14.16
N SER A 390 14.14 4.99 -14.39
CA SER A 390 15.17 3.99 -14.74
C SER A 390 15.22 2.78 -13.81
N MET A 391 14.85 2.92 -12.54
CA MET A 391 14.81 1.78 -11.61
C MET A 391 13.74 0.75 -12.01
N PHE A 392 12.69 1.18 -12.70
CA PHE A 392 11.63 0.31 -13.23
C PHE A 392 11.99 -0.26 -14.61
N GLY A 393 13.23 -0.11 -15.08
CA GLY A 393 13.66 -0.62 -16.39
C GLY A 393 13.10 0.12 -17.59
N ILE A 394 12.61 1.35 -17.40
CA ILE A 394 12.18 2.26 -18.48
C ILE A 394 13.15 3.45 -18.57
N PRO A 395 13.20 4.19 -19.68
CA PRO A 395 14.00 5.41 -19.76
C PRO A 395 13.60 6.44 -18.70
N GLU A 396 14.53 7.33 -18.35
CA GLU A 396 14.21 8.39 -17.40
C GLU A 396 13.14 9.32 -17.98
N ALA A 397 11.98 9.35 -17.36
CA ALA A 397 10.87 10.20 -17.71
C ALA A 397 11.17 11.66 -17.36
N PRO A 398 10.74 12.63 -18.19
CA PRO A 398 10.84 14.04 -17.87
C PRO A 398 10.19 14.36 -16.52
N GLN A 399 10.78 15.29 -15.78
CA GLN A 399 10.17 15.83 -14.56
C GLN A 399 8.93 16.65 -14.90
N VAL A 400 8.03 16.80 -13.92
CA VAL A 400 6.93 17.75 -14.01
C VAL A 400 7.36 19.13 -13.48
N PRO A 401 6.71 20.24 -13.87
CA PRO A 401 7.06 21.55 -13.34
C PRO A 401 6.95 21.60 -11.81
N GLN A 402 8.06 21.93 -11.15
CA GLN A 402 8.09 22.11 -9.70
C GLN A 402 7.20 23.28 -9.27
N LEU A 403 6.38 23.06 -8.24
CA LEU A 403 5.41 24.04 -7.75
C LEU A 403 6.03 25.06 -6.79
N LEU A 404 7.24 24.79 -6.30
CA LEU A 404 7.98 25.65 -5.40
C LEU A 404 9.44 25.70 -5.84
N ALA A 405 9.99 26.90 -5.89
CA ALA A 405 11.44 27.08 -6.05
C ALA A 405 12.10 26.93 -4.67
N VAL A 406 13.09 26.05 -4.59
CA VAL A 406 13.90 25.84 -3.38
C VAL A 406 15.39 25.99 -3.70
N THR A 407 16.16 26.54 -2.78
CA THR A 407 17.62 26.63 -2.89
C THR A 407 18.26 25.77 -1.81
N PRO A 408 19.05 24.73 -2.15
CA PRO A 408 19.80 23.94 -1.19
C PRO A 408 20.64 24.85 -0.27
N THR A 409 20.54 24.66 1.04
CA THR A 409 21.31 25.45 2.01
C THR A 409 22.79 25.08 1.94
N PRO A 410 23.70 26.02 1.64
CA PRO A 410 25.13 25.74 1.61
C PRO A 410 25.64 25.17 2.94
N GLY A 411 26.44 24.10 2.88
CA GLY A 411 27.01 23.44 4.06
C GLY A 411 26.06 22.47 4.77
N CYS A 412 24.80 22.34 4.33
CA CYS A 412 23.91 21.31 4.84
C CYS A 412 24.15 20.00 4.07
N SER A 413 24.76 19.01 4.72
CA SER A 413 25.17 17.75 4.07
C SER A 413 24.02 16.92 3.49
N ALA A 414 22.80 17.14 3.98
CA ALA A 414 21.58 16.49 3.51
C ALA A 414 20.85 17.27 2.40
N ALA A 415 21.29 18.48 2.05
CA ALA A 415 20.61 19.30 1.06
C ALA A 415 20.80 18.74 -0.35
N VAL A 416 19.73 18.22 -0.93
CA VAL A 416 19.69 17.67 -2.28
C VAL A 416 18.34 17.98 -2.92
N THR A 417 18.32 18.50 -4.14
CA THR A 417 17.07 18.70 -4.90
C THR A 417 16.67 17.43 -5.66
N ALA A 418 15.41 17.36 -6.12
CA ALA A 418 14.94 16.26 -6.96
C ALA A 418 15.80 16.07 -8.22
N GLU A 419 16.18 17.17 -8.88
CA GLU A 419 17.06 17.17 -10.04
C GLU A 419 18.43 16.55 -9.72
N GLN A 420 18.99 16.89 -8.56
CA GLN A 420 20.26 16.34 -8.11
C GLN A 420 20.15 14.85 -7.79
N VAL A 421 19.04 14.40 -7.19
CA VAL A 421 18.77 12.96 -6.97
C VAL A 421 18.73 12.21 -8.30
N LEU A 422 18.01 12.72 -9.30
CA LEU A 422 17.94 12.08 -10.61
C LEU A 422 19.29 12.07 -11.33
N ALA A 423 20.04 13.18 -11.28
CA ALA A 423 21.36 13.26 -11.88
C ALA A 423 22.33 12.23 -11.29
N LEU A 424 22.27 12.01 -9.97
CA LEU A 424 23.06 10.99 -9.29
C LEU A 424 22.65 9.57 -9.70
N ALA A 425 21.35 9.32 -9.89
CA ALA A 425 20.84 8.01 -10.32
C ALA A 425 21.21 7.66 -11.77
N GLN A 426 21.47 8.66 -12.61
CA GLN A 426 21.87 8.47 -14.01
C GLN A 426 23.37 8.18 -14.20
N VAL A 427 24.19 8.38 -13.16
CA VAL A 427 25.60 8.00 -13.22
C VAL A 427 25.69 6.47 -13.21
N PRO A 428 26.25 5.82 -14.25
CA PRO A 428 26.42 4.38 -14.25
C PRO A 428 27.23 3.98 -13.01
N ILE A 429 26.68 3.11 -12.17
CA ILE A 429 27.44 2.51 -11.08
C ILE A 429 28.62 1.79 -11.74
N ALA A 430 29.83 2.31 -11.55
CA ALA A 430 31.04 1.65 -12.02
C ALA A 430 31.00 0.22 -11.48
N GLN A 431 30.95 -0.76 -12.39
CA GLN A 431 31.02 -2.15 -11.98
C GLN A 431 32.27 -2.32 -11.12
N PRO A 432 32.19 -3.01 -9.96
CA PRO A 432 33.39 -3.34 -9.21
C PRO A 432 34.35 -4.03 -10.17
N ALA A 433 35.54 -3.46 -10.34
CA ALA A 433 36.58 -4.06 -11.16
C ALA A 433 36.73 -5.51 -10.70
N THR A 434 36.55 -6.45 -11.61
CA THR A 434 36.88 -7.85 -11.37
C THR A 434 38.38 -7.92 -11.12
N THR A 435 38.76 -7.94 -9.84
CA THR A 435 40.14 -8.20 -9.45
C THR A 435 40.51 -9.57 -10.01
N PRO A 436 41.55 -9.71 -10.85
CA PRO A 436 41.97 -11.00 -11.35
C PRO A 436 42.37 -11.88 -10.16
N THR A 437 41.68 -13.00 -10.00
CA THR A 437 42.02 -14.03 -9.03
C THR A 437 43.42 -14.56 -9.38
N THR A 438 44.43 -14.13 -8.64
CA THR A 438 45.74 -14.80 -8.65
C THR A 438 45.54 -16.23 -8.17
N SER A 439 45.82 -17.17 -9.06
CA SER A 439 45.81 -18.61 -8.79
C SER A 439 46.87 -18.96 -7.75
N THR A 440 46.41 -19.41 -6.58
CA THR A 440 47.26 -20.07 -5.58
C THR A 440 47.63 -21.48 -6.08
N PRO A 441 48.88 -21.95 -5.96
CA PRO A 441 49.26 -23.31 -6.36
C PRO A 441 48.62 -24.37 -5.44
N PRO A 442 48.50 -25.64 -5.89
CA PRO A 442 47.82 -26.68 -5.12
C PRO A 442 48.62 -27.05 -3.87
N LEU A 443 47.93 -27.07 -2.72
CA LEU A 443 48.48 -27.60 -1.48
C LEU A 443 48.50 -29.13 -1.54
N THR A 444 49.69 -29.72 -1.36
CA THR A 444 49.91 -31.15 -1.16
C THR A 444 49.11 -31.68 0.03
N THR A 445 48.32 -32.73 -0.21
CA THR A 445 47.58 -33.51 0.80
C THR A 445 48.51 -34.20 1.79
N GLN A 446 48.33 -33.93 3.09
CA GLN A 446 48.78 -34.81 4.17
C GLN A 446 47.58 -35.56 4.79
N PRO A 447 47.78 -36.79 5.32
CA PRO A 447 46.69 -37.64 5.81
C PRO A 447 46.18 -37.17 7.19
N GLN A 448 44.86 -37.10 7.35
CA GLN A 448 44.23 -36.88 8.66
C GLN A 448 44.33 -38.11 9.57
N PRO A 449 44.54 -37.93 10.89
CA PRO A 449 44.37 -38.98 11.88
C PRO A 449 42.88 -39.29 12.12
N ARG A 450 42.60 -40.58 12.31
CA ARG A 450 41.33 -41.20 12.67
C ARG A 450 40.84 -40.67 14.04
N THR A 451 39.62 -40.13 14.11
CA THR A 451 38.93 -39.85 15.38
C THR A 451 37.93 -40.95 15.71
N GLU A 452 38.06 -41.52 16.90
CA GLU A 452 37.14 -42.48 17.53
C GLU A 452 35.79 -41.86 17.95
N PRO A 453 34.72 -42.66 18.12
CA PRO A 453 33.38 -42.16 18.41
C PRO A 453 33.13 -41.91 19.90
N HIS A 454 32.55 -40.75 20.23
CA HIS A 454 32.04 -40.44 21.58
C HIS A 454 30.51 -40.58 21.69
N PRO A 455 29.98 -40.84 22.90
CA PRO A 455 28.74 -41.56 23.13
C PRO A 455 27.47 -40.70 23.06
N ILE A 456 26.39 -41.36 22.67
CA ILE A 456 25.01 -40.87 22.65
C ILE A 456 24.48 -40.83 24.10
N GLY A 457 24.08 -39.65 24.59
CA GLY A 457 23.49 -39.56 25.92
C GLY A 457 23.04 -38.16 26.35
N ALA A 458 22.05 -37.57 25.67
CA ALA A 458 21.29 -36.41 26.19
C ALA A 458 20.03 -36.11 25.34
N ARG A 459 19.05 -37.03 25.28
CA ARG A 459 17.75 -36.73 24.65
C ARG A 459 16.50 -37.22 25.40
N HIS A 460 16.63 -37.71 26.65
CA HIS A 460 15.47 -38.24 27.38
C HIS A 460 14.93 -37.38 28.55
N THR A 461 15.58 -36.27 28.92
CA THR A 461 15.16 -35.47 30.09
C THR A 461 14.21 -34.31 29.76
N ALA A 462 14.16 -33.85 28.50
CA ALA A 462 13.29 -32.73 28.10
C ALA A 462 11.83 -33.14 27.84
N PHE A 463 11.56 -34.40 27.52
CA PHE A 463 10.21 -34.89 27.20
C PHE A 463 9.34 -35.14 28.44
N VAL A 464 9.96 -35.48 29.58
CA VAL A 464 9.25 -35.79 30.84
C VAL A 464 8.75 -34.51 31.54
N ILE A 465 9.45 -33.39 31.38
CA ILE A 465 9.08 -32.10 32.00
C ILE A 465 7.86 -31.47 31.28
N PHE A 466 7.76 -31.60 29.96
CA PHE A 466 6.62 -31.09 29.18
C PHE A 466 5.31 -31.86 29.44
N ALA A 467 5.39 -33.17 29.66
CA ALA A 467 4.21 -33.99 29.98
C ALA A 467 3.64 -33.67 31.37
N ALA A 468 4.51 -33.43 32.38
CA ALA A 468 4.08 -33.09 33.73
C ALA A 468 3.42 -31.70 33.82
N LEU A 469 3.93 -30.69 33.10
CA LEU A 469 3.33 -29.36 33.07
C LEU A 469 1.94 -29.36 32.42
N SER A 470 1.75 -30.16 31.37
CA SER A 470 0.48 -30.27 30.64
C SER A 470 -0.62 -30.92 31.49
N ALA A 471 -0.27 -31.90 32.32
CA ALA A 471 -1.21 -32.55 33.24
C ALA A 471 -1.69 -31.62 34.37
N VAL A 472 -0.82 -30.77 34.91
CA VAL A 472 -1.18 -29.79 35.94
C VAL A 472 -2.12 -28.71 35.38
N ILE A 473 -1.84 -28.21 34.18
CA ILE A 473 -2.70 -27.21 33.51
C ILE A 473 -4.10 -27.77 33.24
N ALA A 474 -4.19 -29.02 32.75
CA ALA A 474 -5.47 -29.69 32.53
C ALA A 474 -6.28 -29.84 33.84
N LEU A 475 -5.63 -30.20 34.95
CA LEU A 475 -6.29 -30.35 36.25
C LEU A 475 -6.83 -29.01 36.77
N VAL A 476 -6.10 -27.91 36.61
CA VAL A 476 -6.58 -26.57 37.00
C VAL A 476 -7.79 -26.14 36.17
N ILE A 477 -7.79 -26.42 34.86
CA ILE A 477 -8.91 -26.09 33.96
C ILE A 477 -10.17 -26.88 34.34
N VAL A 478 -10.05 -28.19 34.58
CA VAL A 478 -11.19 -29.03 35.00
C VAL A 478 -11.74 -28.58 36.35
N THR A 479 -10.86 -28.24 37.30
CA THR A 479 -11.29 -27.77 38.62
C THR A 479 -12.03 -26.43 38.53
N ARG A 480 -11.57 -25.49 37.70
CA ARG A 480 -12.28 -24.22 37.45
C ARG A 480 -13.63 -24.43 36.77
N LEU A 481 -13.72 -25.33 35.80
CA LEU A 481 -14.98 -25.67 35.12
C LEU A 481 -16.00 -26.31 36.07
N MET A 482 -15.55 -27.15 37.01
CA MET A 482 -16.42 -27.74 38.04
C MET A 482 -16.93 -26.70 39.04
N VAL A 483 -16.09 -25.74 39.45
CA VAL A 483 -16.50 -24.63 40.34
C VAL A 483 -17.49 -23.70 39.64
N LEU A 484 -17.28 -23.40 38.35
CA LEU A 484 -18.21 -22.58 37.56
C LEU A 484 -19.56 -23.28 37.34
N ARG A 485 -19.56 -24.58 37.05
CA ARG A 485 -20.81 -25.37 36.97
C ARG A 485 -21.58 -25.42 38.29
N ARG A 486 -20.89 -25.50 39.44
CA ARG A 486 -21.55 -25.47 40.76
C ARG A 486 -22.11 -24.09 41.13
N ARG A 487 -21.56 -23.00 40.59
CA ARG A 487 -22.11 -21.64 40.76
C ARG A 487 -23.28 -21.35 39.83
N ALA A 488 -23.35 -21.98 38.66
CA ALA A 488 -24.48 -21.84 37.74
C ALA A 488 -25.70 -22.70 38.12
N ALA A 489 -25.56 -23.63 39.06
CA ALA A 489 -26.62 -24.51 39.55
C ALA A 489 -27.14 -24.12 40.95
N ARG A 490 -26.86 -22.91 41.42
CA ARG A 490 -27.36 -22.34 42.68
C ARG A 490 -28.15 -21.07 42.43
#